data_AF-A0A2G9LWS0-F1
#
_entry.id   AF-A0A2G9LWS0-F1
#
_cell.length_a   1.000
_cell.length_b   1.000
_cell.length_c   1.000
_cell.angle_alpha   90.00
_cell.angle_beta   90.00
_cell.angle_gamma   90.00
#
_symmetry.space_group_name_H-M   'P 1'
#
loop_
_entity.id
_entity.type
_entity.pdbx_description
1 polymer ?
#
loop_
_entity_poly.entity_id
_entity_poly.type
_entity_poly.pdbx_seq_one_letter_code
_entity_poly.pdbx_strand_id
1 'polypeptide(L)' 'METTHDIKELEEIARQLRVQTLKVIHHAGSGHPGGSLSATDMITALYFSRLNHKPDEPTWKSRDRFVLSKGHCCPILY' A
#
# COMPACT_ATOMS: atom_id res chain seq x y z
N MET A 1 -13.60 4.70 -14.11
CA MET A 1 -14.34 5.59 -13.19
C MET A 1 -13.33 6.04 -12.15
N GLU A 2 -13.04 7.33 -12.06
CA GLU A 2 -12.29 7.88 -10.91
C GLU A 2 -13.19 7.76 -9.68
N THR A 3 -13.12 6.64 -8.97
CA THR A 3 -13.63 6.56 -7.60
C THR A 3 -12.57 7.14 -6.70
N THR A 4 -12.64 8.45 -6.49
CA THR A 4 -11.85 9.12 -5.46
C THR A 4 -12.42 8.71 -4.11
N HIS A 5 -11.73 7.81 -3.42
CA HIS A 5 -12.06 7.42 -2.06
C HIS A 5 -12.07 8.66 -1.15
N ASP A 6 -13.06 8.76 -0.26
CA ASP A 6 -13.08 9.81 0.74
C ASP A 6 -12.03 9.55 1.84
N ILE A 7 -11.75 10.56 2.67
CA ILE A 7 -10.71 10.44 3.71
C ILE A 7 -11.01 9.32 4.70
N LYS A 8 -12.27 9.09 5.07
CA LYS A 8 -12.63 8.04 6.04
C LYS A 8 -12.44 6.65 5.45
N GLU A 9 -12.74 6.47 4.17
CA GLU A 9 -12.46 5.22 3.46
C GLU A 9 -10.95 4.94 3.42
N LEU A 10 -10.14 5.96 3.13
CA LEU A 10 -8.68 5.84 3.13
C LEU A 10 -8.13 5.51 4.53
N GLU A 11 -8.66 6.12 5.58
CA GLU A 11 -8.30 5.78 6.98
C GLU A 11 -8.61 4.32 7.32
N GLU A 12 -9.76 3.82 6.88
CA GLU A 12 -10.14 2.42 7.10
C GLU A 12 -9.27 1.45 6.30
N ILE A 13 -8.98 1.73 5.03
CA ILE A 13 -8.04 0.94 4.22
C ILE A 13 -6.66 0.93 4.90
N ALA A 14 -6.17 2.09 5.34
CA ALA A 14 -4.89 2.20 6.02
C ALA A 14 -4.86 1.39 7.34
N ARG A 15 -5.97 1.38 8.10
CA ARG A 15 -6.11 0.55 9.30
C ARG A 15 -6.03 -0.95 8.95
N GLN A 16 -6.71 -1.39 7.90
CA GLN A 16 -6.69 -2.78 7.44
C GLN A 16 -5.30 -3.21 6.98
N LEU A 17 -4.63 -2.36 6.19
CA LEU A 17 -3.26 -2.61 5.72
C LEU A 17 -2.25 -2.73 6.87
N ARG A 18 -2.39 -1.93 7.95
CA ARG A 18 -1.57 -2.09 9.16
C ARG A 18 -1.75 -3.46 9.80
N VAL A 19 -3.00 -3.92 9.94
CA VAL A 19 -3.31 -5.24 10.50
C VAL A 19 -2.75 -6.36 9.61
N GLN A 20 -2.92 -6.26 8.29
CA GLN A 20 -2.40 -7.25 7.34
C GLN A 20 -0.87 -7.29 7.35
N THR A 21 -0.22 -6.13 7.33
CA THR A 21 1.25 -6.00 7.44
C THR A 21 1.78 -6.73 8.68
N LEU A 22 1.14 -6.52 9.84
CA LEU A 22 1.53 -7.20 11.08
C LEU A 22 1.32 -8.71 11.02
N LYS A 23 0.22 -9.18 10.41
CA LYS A 23 -0.04 -10.61 10.21
C LYS A 23 1.02 -11.26 9.32
N VAL A 24 1.39 -10.62 8.22
CA VAL A 24 2.42 -11.12 7.29
C VAL A 24 3.78 -11.19 7.98
N ILE A 25 4.19 -10.13 8.67
CA ILE A 25 5.47 -10.09 9.40
C ILE A 25 5.50 -11.13 10.52
N HIS A 26 4.42 -11.26 11.28
CA HIS A 26 4.31 -12.26 12.35
C HIS A 26 4.41 -13.68 11.79
N HIS A 27 3.69 -13.97 10.71
CA HIS A 27 3.73 -15.28 10.05
C HIS A 27 5.14 -15.62 9.51
N ALA A 28 5.86 -14.63 8.97
CA ALA A 28 7.22 -14.81 8.48
C ALA A 28 8.26 -14.94 9.62
N GLY A 29 7.92 -14.56 10.86
CA GLY A 29 8.84 -14.52 12.00
C GLY A 29 9.96 -13.47 11.87
N SER A 30 9.87 -12.58 10.88
CA SER A 30 10.92 -11.67 10.44
C SER A 30 10.32 -10.52 9.61
N GLY A 31 10.87 -9.31 9.74
CA GLY A 31 10.47 -8.16 8.92
C GLY A 31 10.74 -6.80 9.58
N HIS A 32 10.33 -5.72 8.89
CA HIS A 32 10.52 -4.33 9.34
C HIS A 32 9.17 -3.65 9.64
N PRO A 33 8.55 -3.90 10.81
CA PRO A 33 7.21 -3.39 11.12
C PRO A 33 7.18 -1.86 11.19
N GLY A 34 8.10 -1.22 11.90
CA GLY A 34 8.10 0.24 12.05
C GLY A 34 8.21 0.99 10.72
N GLY A 35 9.09 0.52 9.82
CA GLY A 35 9.24 1.10 8.50
C GLY A 35 8.00 0.89 7.60
N SER A 36 7.32 -0.24 7.74
CA SER A 36 6.09 -0.55 6.98
C SER A 36 4.90 0.27 7.47
N LEU A 37 4.68 0.31 8.79
CA LEU A 37 3.58 1.04 9.43
C LEU A 37 3.69 2.57 9.25
N SER A 38 4.90 3.11 9.20
CA SER A 38 5.12 4.55 8.96
C SER A 38 4.81 4.99 7.53
N ALA A 39 4.77 4.08 6.55
CA ALA A 39 4.39 4.40 5.17
C ALA A 39 2.92 4.18 4.86
N THR A 40 2.14 3.59 5.76
CA THR A 40 0.81 3.05 5.41
C THR A 40 -0.13 4.11 4.85
N ASP A 41 -0.23 5.30 5.48
CA ASP A 41 -1.16 6.33 5.00
C ASP A 41 -0.74 6.88 3.63
N MET A 42 0.56 7.07 3.40
CA MET A 42 1.10 7.51 2.11
C MET A 42 0.82 6.48 1.01
N ILE A 43 1.11 5.19 1.26
CA ILE A 43 0.86 4.12 0.29
C ILE A 43 -0.64 4.00 0.01
N THR A 44 -1.48 4.13 1.04
CA THR A 44 -2.94 4.10 0.91
C THR A 44 -3.43 5.25 0.02
N ALA A 45 -3.01 6.48 0.30
CA ALA A 45 -3.39 7.63 -0.53
C ALA A 45 -2.87 7.50 -1.97
N LEU A 46 -1.68 6.94 -2.18
CA LEU A 46 -1.14 6.73 -3.51
C LEU A 46 -1.96 5.68 -4.28
N TYR A 47 -2.10 4.46 -3.78
CA TYR A 47 -2.76 3.38 -4.51
C TYR A 47 -4.27 3.56 -4.61
N PHE A 48 -4.93 4.10 -3.59
CA PHE A 48 -6.39 4.17 -3.55
C PHE A 48 -6.93 5.58 -3.85
N SER A 49 -6.10 6.53 -4.29
CA SER A 49 -6.61 7.86 -4.65
C SER A 49 -5.81 8.58 -5.74
N ARG A 50 -4.48 8.44 -5.78
CA ARG A 50 -3.65 9.28 -6.67
C ARG A 50 -3.06 8.57 -7.89
N LEU A 51 -2.68 7.31 -7.78
CA LEU A 51 -2.00 6.58 -8.85
C LEU A 51 -2.99 6.03 -9.85
N ASN A 52 -2.78 6.38 -11.12
CA ASN A 52 -3.45 5.75 -12.24
C ASN A 52 -2.83 4.38 -12.50
N HIS A 53 -3.52 3.34 -12.06
CA HIS A 53 -3.10 1.97 -12.28
C HIS A 53 -4.33 1.07 -12.46
N LYS A 54 -4.08 -0.13 -12.99
CA LYS A 54 -5.07 -1.18 -13.12
C LYS A 54 -4.50 -2.42 -12.45
N PRO A 55 -5.02 -2.85 -11.29
CA PRO A 55 -4.51 -4.03 -10.60
C PRO A 55 -4.46 -5.29 -11.49
N ASP A 56 -5.45 -5.45 -12.37
CA ASP A 56 -5.56 -6.60 -13.28
C ASP A 56 -4.70 -6.48 -14.55
N GLU A 57 -4.11 -5.31 -14.82
CA GLU A 57 -3.22 -5.04 -15.96
C GLU A 57 -1.89 -4.39 -15.50
N PRO A 58 -1.05 -5.10 -14.72
CA PRO A 58 0.17 -4.52 -14.14
C PRO A 58 1.21 -4.10 -15.20
N THR A 59 1.09 -4.60 -16.43
CA THR A 59 1.94 -4.24 -17.58
C THR A 59 1.39 -3.07 -18.40
N TRP A 60 0.23 -2.50 -18.03
CA TRP A 60 -0.39 -1.38 -18.73
C TRP A 60 0.61 -0.24 -18.95
N LYS A 61 0.85 0.11 -20.23
CA LYS A 61 1.97 0.97 -20.66
C LYS A 61 1.92 2.37 -20.06
N SER A 62 0.72 2.91 -19.85
CA SER A 62 0.49 4.29 -19.40
C SER A 62 0.19 4.42 -17.90
N ARG A 63 0.39 3.36 -17.11
CA ARG A 63 0.23 3.42 -15.66
C ARG A 63 1.26 4.35 -15.01
N ASP A 64 0.88 4.96 -13.90
CA ASP A 64 1.83 5.56 -12.98
C ASP A 64 2.73 4.49 -12.36
N ARG A 65 3.99 4.83 -12.09
CA ARG A 65 4.99 3.91 -11.55
C ARG A 65 5.32 4.30 -10.11
N PHE A 66 5.15 3.35 -9.21
CA PHE A 66 5.59 3.48 -7.82
C PHE A 66 6.84 2.63 -7.59
N VAL A 67 7.85 3.19 -6.92
CA VAL A 67 9.07 2.48 -6.53
C VAL A 67 9.29 2.69 -5.03
N LEU A 68 9.18 1.60 -4.26
CA LEU A 68 9.47 1.61 -2.83
C LEU A 68 10.98 1.51 -2.60
N SER A 69 11.68 2.65 -2.64
CA SER A 69 13.14 2.70 -2.41
C SER A 69 13.56 2.10 -1.06
N LYS A 70 12.72 2.26 -0.02
CA LYS A 70 12.86 1.55 1.27
C LYS A 70 12.41 0.09 1.17
N GLY A 71 13.04 -0.70 0.31
CA GLY A 71 12.61 -2.06 -0.04
C GLY A 71 12.46 -3.02 1.14
N HIS A 72 13.16 -2.79 2.25
CA HIS A 72 13.01 -3.56 3.49
C HIS A 72 11.62 -3.41 4.15
N CYS A 73 10.85 -2.38 3.76
CA CYS A 73 9.46 -2.16 4.15
C CYS A 73 8.47 -2.80 3.16
N CYS A 74 8.87 -3.78 2.38
CA CYS A 74 8.00 -4.40 1.37
C CYS A 74 6.67 -5.00 1.89
N PRO A 75 6.48 -5.41 3.17
CA PRO A 75 5.20 -5.98 3.59
C PRO A 75 3.98 -5.06 3.46
N ILE A 76 4.16 -3.73 3.43
CA ILE A 76 3.04 -2.79 3.19
C ILE A 76 2.72 -2.59 1.69
N LEU A 77 3.59 -3.07 0.80
CA LEU A 77 3.38 -3.01 -0.66
C LEU A 77 2.70 -4.28 -1.21
N TYR A 78 2.81 -5.40 -0.49
CA TYR A 78 2.21 -6.68 -0.86
C TYR A 78 0.72 -6.72 -0.52
#